data_AF-A0A382HWI2-F1
#
_entry.id   AF-A0A382HWI2-F1
#
_cell.length_a   1.000
_cell.length_b   1.000
_cell.length_c   1.000
_cell.angle_alpha   90.00
_cell.angle_beta   90.00
_cell.angle_gamma   90.00
#
_symmetry.space_group_name_H-M   'P 1'
#
loop_
_entity.id
_entity.type
_entity.pdbx_description
1 polymer ?
#
loop_
_entity_poly.entity_id
_entity_poly.type
_entity_poly.pdbx_seq_one_letter_code
_entity_poly.pdbx_strand_id
1 'polypeptide(L)'
;MIEDYFPILIVFILAAAFVGVSLLATHYFGPKVKNPIKDMPYESGVDLIGETRVRLSIKYFLIALMFIIFDIEIIFLFPWAVVYREFLQYGNFIFIEMVVFLAILTFGFIYVWRNGALNWD
;
A
#
# COMPACT_ATOMS: atom_id res chain seq x y z
N MET A 1 3.11 10.98 -27.24
CA MET A 1 2.28 9.94 -26.57
C MET A 1 3.15 8.91 -25.87
N ILE A 2 3.96 8.06 -26.54
CA ILE A 2 4.91 7.17 -25.82
C ILE A 2 6.18 7.91 -25.35
N GLU A 3 6.59 8.92 -26.13
CA GLU A 3 7.77 9.75 -25.84
C GLU A 3 7.63 10.53 -24.53
N ASP A 4 6.39 10.83 -24.11
CA ASP A 4 6.09 11.52 -22.84
C ASP A 4 6.36 10.63 -21.61
N TYR A 5 6.41 9.31 -21.77
CA TYR A 5 6.77 8.37 -20.71
C TYR A 5 8.29 8.13 -20.61
N PHE A 6 9.06 8.54 -21.61
CA PHE A 6 10.51 8.37 -21.62
C PHE A 6 11.21 9.07 -20.45
N PRO A 7 10.86 10.31 -20.05
CA PRO A 7 11.40 10.93 -18.84
C PRO A 7 11.10 10.13 -17.56
N ILE A 8 9.92 9.54 -17.45
CA ILE A 8 9.51 8.74 -16.28
C ILE A 8 10.41 7.50 -16.17
N LEU A 9 10.66 6.82 -17.28
CA LEU A 9 11.55 5.67 -17.34
C LEU A 9 12.98 6.05 -16.94
N ILE A 10 13.50 7.18 -17.42
CA ILE A 10 14.83 7.68 -17.05
C ILE A 10 14.91 7.93 -15.55
N VAL A 11 13.92 8.62 -14.96
CA VAL A 11 13.90 8.89 -13.51
C VAL A 11 13.87 7.59 -12.71
N PHE A 12 13.07 6.62 -13.13
CA PHE A 12 13.01 5.31 -12.47
C PHE A 12 14.37 4.59 -12.51
N ILE A 13 15.02 4.56 -13.67
CA ILE A 13 16.34 3.95 -13.84
C ILE A 13 17.39 4.67 -13.00
N LEU A 14 17.39 6.01 -13.01
CA LEU A 14 18.34 6.79 -12.22
C LEU A 14 18.14 6.57 -10.71
N ALA A 15 16.90 6.53 -10.24
CA ALA A 15 16.60 6.26 -8.83
C ALA A 15 17.05 4.84 -8.42
N ALA A 16 16.74 3.82 -9.23
CA ALA A 16 17.17 2.45 -9.00
C ALA A 16 18.70 2.31 -9.06
N ALA A 17 19.35 2.95 -10.03
CA ALA A 17 20.80 2.97 -10.16
C ALA A 17 21.46 3.68 -8.97
N PHE A 18 20.90 4.80 -8.51
CA PHE A 18 21.41 5.50 -7.34
C PHE A 18 21.36 4.63 -6.08
N VAL A 19 20.22 3.99 -5.81
CA VAL A 19 20.08 3.04 -4.68
C VAL A 19 21.04 1.88 -4.84
N GLY A 20 21.10 1.27 -6.04
CA GLY A 20 21.97 0.13 -6.33
C GLY A 20 23.46 0.47 -6.14
N VAL A 21 23.93 1.56 -6.73
CA VAL A 21 25.32 2.03 -6.60
C VAL A 21 25.63 2.40 -5.15
N SER A 22 24.71 3.04 -4.43
CA SER A 22 24.92 3.39 -3.01
C SER A 22 25.07 2.15 -2.13
N LEU A 23 24.23 1.13 -2.34
CA LEU A 23 24.32 -0.14 -1.62
C LEU A 23 25.60 -0.90 -1.96
N LEU A 24 25.98 -0.96 -3.25
CA LEU A 24 27.23 -1.59 -3.70
C LEU A 24 28.45 -0.86 -3.12
N ALA A 25 28.48 0.47 -3.20
CA ALA A 25 29.55 1.28 -2.63
C ALA A 25 29.67 1.03 -1.12
N THR A 26 28.55 1.01 -0.39
CA THR A 26 28.54 0.71 1.05
C THR A 26 29.06 -0.70 1.33
N HIS A 27 28.70 -1.68 0.51
CA HIS A 27 29.16 -3.07 0.69
C HIS A 27 30.67 -3.26 0.42
N TYR A 28 31.21 -2.55 -0.58
CA TYR A 28 32.63 -2.65 -0.96
C TYR A 28 33.55 -1.78 -0.11
N PHE A 29 33.16 -0.53 0.16
CA PHE A 29 33.96 0.43 0.91
C PHE A 29 33.68 0.43 2.42
N GLY A 30 32.56 -0.16 2.86
CA GLY A 30 32.21 -0.24 4.28
C GLY A 30 33.10 -1.22 5.07
N PRO A 31 33.32 -0.96 6.37
CA PRO A 31 34.10 -1.85 7.22
C PRO A 31 33.41 -3.22 7.39
N LYS A 32 34.12 -4.28 7.03
CA LYS A 32 33.62 -5.66 7.11
C LYS A 32 33.89 -6.25 8.50
N VAL A 33 33.01 -5.96 9.45
CA VAL A 33 33.09 -6.53 10.81
C VAL A 33 32.19 -7.76 10.88
N LYS A 34 32.78 -8.95 10.69
CA LYS A 34 32.09 -10.22 10.93
C LYS A 34 32.22 -10.57 12.41
N ASN A 35 31.10 -10.61 13.13
CA ASN A 35 31.09 -11.03 14.52
C ASN A 35 29.80 -11.83 14.75
N PRO A 36 29.90 -13.10 15.21
CA PRO A 36 28.72 -13.94 15.42
C PRO A 36 27.70 -13.27 16.34
N ILE A 37 28.13 -12.49 17.33
CA ILE A 37 27.23 -11.76 18.26
C ILE A 37 26.49 -10.62 17.55
N LYS A 38 27.14 -9.94 16.59
CA LYS A 38 26.50 -8.85 15.82
C LYS A 38 25.51 -9.37 14.78
N ASP A 39 25.70 -10.62 14.34
CA ASP A 39 24.85 -11.29 13.36
C ASP A 39 23.66 -12.02 14.02
N MET A 40 23.61 -12.08 15.35
CA MET A 40 22.46 -12.61 16.11
C MET A 40 21.27 -11.63 16.06
N PRO A 41 20.03 -12.13 15.98
CA PRO A 41 18.84 -11.29 16.12
C PRO A 41 18.85 -10.54 17.47
N TYR A 42 18.37 -9.30 17.44
CA TYR A 42 18.36 -8.43 18.62
C TYR A 42 17.28 -8.88 19.62
N GLU A 43 17.68 -9.19 20.85
CA GLU A 43 16.80 -9.55 21.96
C GLU A 43 17.27 -8.86 23.26
N SER A 44 17.54 -7.54 23.21
CA SER A 44 17.93 -6.70 24.37
C SER A 44 19.06 -7.25 25.28
N GLY A 45 19.96 -8.07 24.73
CA GLY A 45 21.10 -8.64 25.44
C GLY A 45 20.86 -9.99 26.12
N VAL A 46 19.70 -10.62 25.92
CA VAL A 46 19.43 -12.01 26.32
C VAL A 46 19.42 -12.93 25.11
N ASP A 47 19.64 -14.23 25.34
CA ASP A 47 19.48 -15.21 24.28
C ASP A 47 18.01 -15.32 23.85
N LEU A 48 17.78 -15.61 22.58
CA LEU A 48 16.45 -15.82 22.03
C LEU A 48 15.82 -17.05 22.68
N ILE A 49 14.80 -16.84 23.51
CA ILE A 49 14.05 -17.90 24.17
C ILE A 49 12.66 -17.97 23.53
N GLY A 50 12.34 -19.10 22.89
CA GLY A 50 11.00 -19.39 22.39
C GLY A 50 10.93 -19.81 20.93
N GLU A 51 9.72 -20.11 20.48
CA GLU A 51 9.44 -20.43 19.08
C GLU A 51 9.28 -19.16 18.24
N THR A 52 9.88 -19.12 17.06
CA THR A 52 9.78 -18.02 16.10
C THR A 52 8.43 -17.96 15.37
N ARG A 53 7.57 -18.95 15.54
CA ARG A 53 6.27 -19.05 14.85
C ARG A 53 5.13 -18.53 15.72
N VAL A 54 4.96 -17.22 15.71
CA VAL A 54 3.79 -16.58 16.34
C VAL A 54 2.59 -16.61 15.40
N ARG A 55 1.39 -16.80 15.96
CA ARG A 55 0.14 -16.61 15.21
C ARG A 55 -0.05 -15.12 15.01
N LEU A 56 0.07 -14.66 13.76
CA LEU A 56 -0.27 -13.30 13.40
C LEU A 56 -1.78 -13.08 13.61
N SER A 57 -2.13 -11.92 14.14
CA SER A 57 -3.53 -11.57 14.38
C SER A 57 -4.30 -11.46 13.07
N ILE A 58 -5.54 -11.94 13.06
CA ILE A 58 -6.44 -11.81 11.89
C ILE A 58 -6.76 -10.34 11.56
N LYS A 59 -6.51 -9.41 12.50
CA LYS A 59 -6.67 -7.97 12.31
C LYS A 59 -5.91 -7.45 11.07
N TYR A 60 -4.70 -7.98 10.79
CA TYR A 60 -3.93 -7.58 9.60
C TYR A 60 -4.64 -8.00 8.30
N PHE A 61 -5.27 -9.17 8.29
CA PHE A 61 -6.04 -9.66 7.15
C PHE A 61 -7.29 -8.79 6.91
N LEU A 62 -8.01 -8.41 7.97
CA LEU A 62 -9.19 -7.55 7.86
C LEU A 62 -8.84 -6.18 7.27
N ILE A 63 -7.72 -5.59 7.70
CA ILE A 63 -7.24 -4.31 7.15
C ILE A 63 -6.85 -4.45 5.68
N ALA A 64 -6.11 -5.50 5.32
CA ALA A 64 -5.72 -5.74 3.92
C ALA A 64 -6.93 -5.95 3.01
N LEU A 65 -7.92 -6.74 3.46
CA LEU A 65 -9.16 -6.96 2.73
C LEU A 65 -9.93 -5.65 2.52
N MET A 66 -10.06 -4.84 3.57
CA MET A 66 -10.71 -3.54 3.49
C MET A 66 -9.98 -2.59 2.53
N PHE A 67 -8.65 -2.58 2.57
CA PHE A 67 -7.83 -1.79 1.64
C PHE A 67 -8.10 -2.18 0.18
N ILE A 68 -8.16 -3.47 -0.14
CA ILE A 68 -8.47 -3.95 -1.50
C ILE A 68 -9.85 -3.47 -1.95
N ILE A 69 -10.86 -3.51 -1.08
CA ILE A 69 -12.22 -3.06 -1.42
C ILE A 69 -12.23 -1.56 -1.73
N PHE A 70 -11.54 -0.74 -0.92
CA PHE A 70 -11.41 0.70 -1.16
C PHE A 70 -10.58 1.03 -2.41
N ASP A 71 -9.54 0.25 -2.70
CA ASP A 71 -8.75 0.45 -3.92
C ASP A 71 -9.60 0.18 -5.18
N ILE A 72 -10.45 -0.85 -5.14
CA ILE A 72 -11.44 -1.12 -6.19
C ILE A 72 -12.44 0.02 -6.34
N GLU A 73 -12.93 0.62 -5.24
CA GLU A 73 -13.79 1.80 -5.29
C GLU A 73 -13.16 2.95 -6.06
N ILE A 74 -11.88 3.22 -5.80
CA ILE A 74 -11.12 4.28 -6.45
C ILE A 74 -10.93 3.99 -7.95
N ILE A 75 -10.68 2.74 -8.32
CA ILE A 75 -10.59 2.32 -9.73
C ILE A 75 -11.89 2.63 -10.49
N PHE A 76 -13.05 2.53 -9.86
CA PHE A 76 -14.33 2.90 -10.49
C PHE A 76 -14.59 4.41 -10.45
N LEU A 77 -14.17 5.10 -9.40
CA LEU A 77 -14.32 6.56 -9.26
C LEU A 77 -13.52 7.34 -10.32
N PHE A 78 -12.30 6.93 -10.62
CA PHE A 78 -11.41 7.69 -11.51
C PHE A 78 -11.96 7.85 -12.94
N PRO A 79 -12.34 6.79 -13.66
CA PRO A 79 -12.92 6.92 -15.00
C PRO A 79 -14.15 7.80 -14.99
N TRP A 80 -15.06 7.61 -14.03
CA TRP A 80 -16.25 8.43 -13.87
C TRP A 80 -15.90 9.91 -13.69
N ALA A 81 -14.95 10.22 -12.80
CA ALA A 81 -14.57 11.60 -12.49
C ALA A 81 -13.95 12.32 -13.71
N VAL A 82 -13.17 11.60 -14.52
CA VAL A 82 -12.55 12.14 -15.74
C VAL A 82 -13.60 12.49 -16.79
N VAL A 83 -14.58 11.60 -17.01
CA VAL A 83 -15.60 11.80 -18.07
C VAL A 83 -16.81 12.61 -17.61
N TYR A 84 -16.96 12.86 -16.30
CA TYR A 84 -18.14 13.48 -15.70
C TYR A 84 -18.60 14.75 -16.44
N ARG A 85 -17.65 15.63 -16.82
CA ARG A 85 -17.95 16.88 -17.54
C ARG A 85 -18.62 16.65 -18.90
N GLU A 86 -18.20 15.61 -19.62
CA GLU A 86 -18.79 15.24 -20.91
C GLU A 86 -20.18 14.66 -20.71
N PHE A 87 -20.42 13.98 -19.58
CA PHE A 87 -21.70 13.37 -19.28
C PHE A 87 -22.75 14.30 -18.69
N LEU A 88 -22.36 15.51 -18.24
CA LEU A 88 -23.29 16.55 -17.78
C LEU A 88 -24.36 16.88 -18.83
N GLN A 89 -24.02 16.79 -20.12
CA GLN A 89 -24.97 17.08 -21.21
C GLN A 89 -26.08 16.01 -21.33
N TYR A 90 -25.86 14.79 -20.82
CA TYR A 90 -26.83 13.70 -20.82
C TYR A 90 -27.68 13.64 -19.53
N GLY A 91 -27.49 14.60 -18.62
CA GLY A 91 -28.28 14.78 -17.41
C GLY A 91 -27.64 14.26 -16.12
N ASN A 92 -28.38 14.37 -15.01
CA ASN A 92 -27.86 14.10 -13.66
C ASN A 92 -27.83 12.61 -13.28
N PHE A 93 -28.20 11.71 -14.19
CA PHE A 93 -28.30 10.27 -13.92
C PHE A 93 -26.97 9.68 -13.43
N ILE A 94 -25.88 10.01 -14.14
CA ILE A 94 -24.53 9.53 -13.86
C ILE A 94 -23.99 10.06 -12.53
N PHE A 95 -24.48 11.21 -12.07
CA PHE A 95 -24.17 11.71 -10.73
C PHE A 95 -24.86 10.86 -9.65
N ILE A 96 -26.16 10.59 -9.83
CA ILE A 96 -26.96 9.83 -8.88
C ILE A 96 -26.43 8.40 -8.75
N GLU A 97 -26.09 7.74 -9.86
CA GLU A 97 -25.53 6.38 -9.82
C GLU A 97 -24.26 6.31 -8.98
N MET A 98 -23.35 7.28 -9.12
CA MET A 98 -22.13 7.29 -8.31
C MET A 98 -22.37 7.64 -6.84
N VAL A 99 -23.30 8.54 -6.54
CA VAL A 99 -23.70 8.79 -5.15
C VAL A 99 -24.26 7.51 -4.52
N VAL A 100 -25.09 6.75 -5.25
CA VAL A 100 -25.61 5.47 -4.77
C VAL A 100 -24.50 4.44 -4.60
N PHE A 101 -23.58 4.32 -5.55
CA PHE A 101 -22.42 3.43 -5.47
C PHE A 101 -21.57 3.72 -4.23
N LEU A 102 -21.21 4.98 -4.00
CA LEU A 102 -20.45 5.41 -2.82
C LEU A 102 -21.23 5.18 -1.53
N ALA A 103 -22.54 5.41 -1.52
CA ALA A 103 -23.37 5.19 -0.34
C ALA A 103 -23.40 3.70 0.07
N ILE A 104 -23.49 2.78 -0.90
CA ILE A 104 -23.49 1.33 -0.65
C ILE A 104 -22.16 0.90 -0.02
N LEU A 105 -21.03 1.33 -0.58
CA LEU A 105 -19.71 0.97 -0.08
C LEU A 105 -19.41 1.62 1.27
N THR A 106 -19.76 2.90 1.44
CA THR A 106 -19.67 3.61 2.72
C THR A 106 -20.51 2.92 3.79
N PHE A 107 -21.70 2.42 3.45
CA PHE A 107 -22.53 1.67 4.39
C PHE A 107 -21.85 0.36 4.81
N GLY A 108 -21.24 -0.36 3.86
CA GLY A 108 -20.40 -1.54 4.14
C GLY A 108 -19.23 -1.21 5.08
N PHE A 109 -18.54 -0.10 4.85
CA PHE A 109 -17.47 0.38 5.73
C PHE A 109 -17.98 0.70 7.14
N ILE A 110 -19.09 1.43 7.26
CA ILE A 110 -19.70 1.74 8.56
C ILE A 110 -20.08 0.45 9.30
N TYR A 111 -20.62 -0.55 8.60
CA TYR A 111 -20.94 -1.85 9.19
C TYR A 111 -19.70 -2.55 9.76
N VAL A 112 -18.62 -2.63 8.98
CA VAL A 112 -17.35 -3.24 9.42
C VAL A 112 -16.76 -2.47 10.61
N TRP A 113 -16.83 -1.14 10.59
CA TRP A 113 -16.36 -0.29 11.68
C TRP A 113 -17.17 -0.53 12.96
N ARG A 114 -18.51 -0.55 12.87
CA ARG A 114 -19.38 -0.83 14.02
C ARG A 114 -19.18 -2.22 14.60
N ASN A 115 -18.78 -3.19 13.79
CA ASN A 115 -18.45 -4.55 14.26
C ASN A 115 -17.08 -4.65 14.94
N GLY A 116 -16.33 -3.55 15.05
CA GLY A 116 -15.04 -3.54 15.75
C GLY A 116 -13.91 -4.25 15.01
N ALA A 117 -14.09 -4.55 13.72
CA ALA A 117 -13.03 -5.15 12.89
C ALA A 117 -11.77 -4.25 12.77
N LEU A 118 -11.93 -2.96 13.06
CA LEU A 118 -10.87 -1.95 13.06
C LEU A 118 -10.33 -1.65 14.46
N ASN A 119 -10.81 -2.31 15.51
CA ASN A 119 -10.34 -2.07 16.86
C ASN A 119 -8.96 -2.70 17.07
N TRP A 120 -8.00 -1.87 17.46
CA TRP A 120 -6.60 -2.26 17.63
C TRP A 120 -6.21 -2.60 19.06
N ASP A 121 -7.12 -2.42 20.01
CA ASP A 121 -6.96 -2.81 21.41
C ASP A 121 -6.97 -4.34 21.63
#